data_AF-A0A6G7XHV6-F1
#
_entry.id   AF-A0A6G7XHV6-F1
#
_cell.length_a   1.000
_cell.length_b   1.000
_cell.length_c   1.000
_cell.angle_alpha   90.00
_cell.angle_beta   90.00
_cell.angle_gamma   90.00
#
_symmetry.space_group_name_H-M   'P 1'
#
loop_
_entity.id
_entity.type
_entity.pdbx_description
1 polymer ?
#
loop_
_entity_poly.entity_id
_entity_poly.type
_entity_poly.pdbx_seq_one_letter_code
_entity_poly.pdbx_strand_id
1 'polypeptide(L)' 'MIARAHLALEANAVPPEDRHTRDLSTFEMVEVTGEGETWEAAKSACVIPENALIISWIKE' A
#
# COMPACT_ATOMS: atom_id res chain seq x y z
N MET A 1 11.75 -10.33 10.70
CA MET A 1 10.49 -10.62 9.96
C MET A 1 10.30 -9.50 8.96
N ILE A 2 9.81 -9.80 7.76
CA ILE A 2 9.66 -8.81 6.68
C ILE A 2 8.17 -8.68 6.33
N ALA A 3 7.74 -7.44 6.18
CA ALA A 3 6.45 -7.12 5.59
C ALA A 3 6.67 -6.40 4.28
N ARG A 4 5.92 -6.82 3.26
CA ARG A 4 5.88 -6.16 1.97
C ARG A 4 4.45 -5.72 1.67
N ALA A 5 4.27 -4.47 1.27
CA ALA A 5 2.99 -3.95 0.84
C ALA A 5 3.02 -3.67 -0.67
N HIS A 6 2.00 -4.13 -1.38
CA HIS A 6 1.74 -3.73 -2.76
C HIS A 6 0.78 -2.55 -2.75
N LEU A 7 1.19 -1.45 -3.37
CA LEU A 7 0.50 -0.18 -3.33
C LEU A 7 0.16 0.29 -4.73
N ALA A 8 -1.01 0.92 -4.89
CA ALA A 8 -1.29 1.81 -6.01
C ALA A 8 -1.13 3.27 -5.55
N LEU A 9 -0.20 4.00 -6.14
CA LEU A 9 0.05 5.41 -5.82
C LEU A 9 -1.15 6.29 -6.24
N GLU A 10 -1.44 7.33 -5.46
CA GLU A 10 -2.52 8.32 -5.72
C GLU A 10 -3.95 7.74 -5.83
N ALA A 11 -4.14 6.43 -5.70
CA ALA A 11 -5.45 5.82 -5.87
C ALA A 11 -6.49 6.32 -4.84
N ASN A 12 -6.06 6.78 -3.66
CA ASN A 12 -6.95 7.40 -2.66
C ASN A 12 -7.14 8.92 -2.83
N ALA A 13 -6.42 9.57 -3.74
CA ALA A 13 -6.66 10.97 -4.11
C ALA A 13 -7.99 11.14 -4.86
N VAL A 14 -8.50 10.07 -5.48
CA VAL A 14 -9.85 10.04 -6.07
C VAL A 14 -10.90 10.31 -4.98
N PRO A 15 -11.84 11.25 -5.21
CA PRO A 15 -12.92 11.56 -4.27
C PRO A 15 -13.64 10.29 -3.80
N PRO A 16 -13.97 10.17 -2.50
CA PRO A 16 -14.58 8.96 -1.93
C PRO A 16 -15.79 8.42 -2.72
N GLU A 17 -16.64 9.32 -3.21
CA GLU A 17 -17.81 9.03 -4.04
C GLU A 17 -17.45 8.32 -5.35
N ASP A 18 -16.29 8.58 -5.94
CA ASP A 18 -15.86 8.06 -7.24
C ASP A 18 -14.90 6.86 -7.12
N ARG A 19 -14.46 6.49 -5.90
CA ARG A 19 -13.50 5.39 -5.69
C ARG A 19 -14.01 4.03 -6.17
N HIS A 20 -15.31 3.85 -6.30
CA HIS A 20 -15.91 2.61 -6.79
C HIS A 20 -15.74 2.43 -8.31
N THR A 21 -15.51 3.52 -9.06
CA THR A 21 -15.27 3.48 -10.51
C THR A 21 -13.80 3.61 -10.87
N ARG A 22 -12.91 3.87 -9.90
CA ARG A 22 -11.47 4.03 -10.17
C ARG A 22 -10.88 2.76 -10.76
N ASP A 23 -10.16 2.91 -11.87
CA ASP A 23 -9.42 1.82 -12.48
C ASP A 23 -8.01 1.75 -11.89
N LEU A 24 -7.75 0.73 -11.07
CA LEU A 24 -6.46 0.54 -10.41
C LEU A 24 -5.30 0.29 -11.40
N SER A 25 -5.59 -0.13 -12.63
CA SER A 25 -4.57 -0.35 -13.66
C SER A 25 -3.97 0.95 -14.21
N THR A 26 -4.62 2.09 -13.96
CA THR A 26 -4.17 3.42 -14.41
C THR A 26 -3.18 4.09 -13.45
N PHE A 27 -3.04 3.55 -12.23
CA PHE A 27 -2.16 4.09 -11.21
C PHE A 27 -0.81 3.37 -11.22
N GLU A 28 0.24 4.08 -10.79
CA GLU A 28 1.56 3.48 -10.62
C GLU A 28 1.54 2.48 -9.45
N MET A 29 2.01 1.26 -9.72
CA MET A 29 2.10 0.19 -8.74
C MET A 29 3.51 0.12 -8.16
N VAL A 30 3.63 0.16 -6.84
CA VAL A 30 4.91 0.05 -6.14
C VAL A 30 4.86 -0.98 -5.02
N GLU A 31 6.02 -1.53 -4.70
CA GLU A 31 6.22 -2.39 -3.53
C GLU A 31 7.06 -1.63 -2.50
N VAL A 32 6.63 -1.69 -1.24
CA VAL A 32 7.42 -1.17 -0.12
C VAL A 32 7.65 -2.28 0.89
N THR A 33 8.85 -2.29 1.48
CA THR A 33 9.26 -3.29 2.47
C THR A 33 9.58 -2.64 3.80
N GLY A 34 9.23 -3.33 4.88
CA GLY A 34 9.55 -2.96 6.24
C GLY A 34 10.02 -4.18 7.03
N GLU A 35 10.96 -3.94 7.95
CA GLU A 35 11.55 -4.98 8.78
C GLU A 35 11.18 -4.77 10.25
N GLY A 36 10.99 -5.87 10.97
CA GLY A 36 10.72 -5.84 12.41
C GLY A 36 10.82 -7.20 13.08
N GLU A 37 10.81 -7.19 14.42
CA GLU A 37 10.82 -8.41 15.24
C GLU A 37 9.47 -9.14 15.16
N THR A 38 8.37 -8.39 15.02
CA THR A 38 7.01 -8.90 14.86
C THR A 38 6.41 -8.46 13.51
N TRP A 39 5.28 -9.07 13.14
CA TRP A 39 4.56 -8.72 11.92
C TRP A 39 4.05 -7.28 11.96
N GLU A 40 3.52 -6.87 13.10
CA GLU A 40 3.00 -5.53 13.35
C GLU A 40 4.12 -4.48 13.29
N ALA A 41 5.30 -4.80 13.84
CA ALA A 41 6.48 -3.94 13.75
C ALA A 41 6.96 -3.80 12.30
N ALA A 42 7.04 -4.91 11.55
CA ALA A 42 7.44 -4.89 10.14
C ALA A 42 6.46 -4.10 9.25
N LYS A 43 5.14 -4.24 9.49
CA LYS A 43 4.12 -3.42 8.81
C LYS A 43 4.25 -1.94 9.12
N SER A 44 4.49 -1.59 10.39
CA SER A 44 4.66 -0.21 10.81
C SER A 44 5.95 0.43 10.28
N ALA A 45 6.96 -0.37 9.94
CA ALA A 45 8.20 0.08 9.33
C ALA A 45 8.07 0.37 7.82
N CYS A 46 6.97 -0.08 7.17
CA CYS A 46 6.72 0.23 5.76
C CYS A 46 6.30 1.69 5.60
N VAL A 47 7.08 2.48 4.84
CA VAL A 47 6.74 3.87 4.51
C VAL A 47 5.68 3.87 3.42
N ILE A 48 4.42 4.12 3.78
CA ILE A 48 3.31 4.22 2.84
C ILE A 48 3.20 5.67 2.36
N PRO A 49 3.33 5.95 1.05
CA PRO A 49 3.15 7.30 0.51
C PRO A 49 1.74 7.85 0.77
N GLU A 50 1.62 9.17 0.85
CA GLU A 50 0.33 9.84 0.95
C GLU A 50 -0.57 9.46 -0.24
N ASN A 51 -1.87 9.31 0.00
CA ASN A 51 -2.86 8.89 -1.00
C ASN A 51 -2.63 7.53 -1.68
N ALA A 52 -1.62 6.75 -1.26
CA ALA A 52 -1.47 5.39 -1.75
C ALA A 52 -2.59 4.49 -1.22
N LEU A 53 -3.07 3.59 -2.08
CA LEU A 53 -3.96 2.50 -1.69
C LEU A 53 -3.13 1.23 -1.46
N ILE A 54 -3.27 0.64 -0.28
CA ILE A 54 -2.73 -0.70 -0.02
C ILE A 54 -3.63 -1.74 -0.66
N ILE A 55 -3.10 -2.52 -1.60
CA ILE A 55 -3.81 -3.60 -2.29
C ILE A 55 -3.67 -4.90 -1.50
N SER A 56 -2.44 -5.25 -1.13
CA SER A 56 -2.15 -6.49 -0.41
C SER A 56 -0.92 -6.36 0.48
N TRP A 57 -0.84 -7.28 1.44
CA TRP A 57 0.32 -7.48 2.32
C TRP A 57 0.87 -8.88 2.12
N ILE A 58 2.19 -8.98 2.05
CA ILE A 58 2.94 -10.24 1.96
C ILE A 58 3.84 -10.32 3.19
N LYS A 59 3.84 -11.49 3.82
CA LYS A 59 4.66 -11.81 4.99
C LYS A 59 5.82 -12.70 4.57
N GLU A 60 7.04 -12.26 4.86
CA GLU A 60 8.30 -12.93 4.51
C GLU A 60 9.21 -13.13 5.74
#